data_AF-A0A3R9M4D0-F1
#
_entry.id   AF-A0A3R9M4D0-F1
#
_cell.length_a   1.000
_cell.length_b   1.000
_cell.length_c   1.000
_cell.angle_alpha   90.00
_cell.angle_beta   90.00
_cell.angle_gamma   90.00
#
_symmetry.space_group_name_H-M   'P 1'
#
loop_
_entity.id
_entity.type
_entity.pdbx_description
1 polymer ?
#
loop_
_entity_poly.entity_id
_entity_poly.type
_entity_poly.pdbx_seq_one_letter_code
_entity_poly.pdbx_strand_id
1 'polypeptide(L)'
;MPKSYKNQLLEKIADYRDQIKKIDIEISSLKNTKKSGFFNNIFGKQEDHSFEIQVLLNKKSEIQQWLGKLEEELEKDYVYGRRIFVKGTKYQEEGEIPFRKLAGVEDEDDYFWYEIVKTKKFELIPEPTNQVDPNAIKVMVEGYFVGYIDRRYNRGLKKYINNSDYIITGEVVGTGGSFDGRTTHPISYDIEIRIKKK
;
A
#
# COMPACT_ATOMS: atom_id res chain seq x y z
N MET A 1 -14.66 12.09 -15.93
CA MET A 1 -13.52 12.70 -15.22
C MET A 1 -13.01 11.72 -14.16
N PRO A 2 -11.70 11.61 -13.89
CA PRO A 2 -11.19 10.80 -12.79
C PRO A 2 -11.76 11.29 -11.46
N LYS A 3 -12.21 10.39 -10.58
CA LYS A 3 -12.71 10.76 -9.24
C LYS A 3 -11.60 11.44 -8.43
N SER A 4 -11.94 12.48 -7.65
CA SER A 4 -10.99 13.08 -6.70
C SER A 4 -10.50 12.03 -5.70
N TYR A 5 -9.29 12.22 -5.16
CA TYR A 5 -8.73 11.30 -4.19
C TYR A 5 -9.63 11.16 -2.93
N LYS A 6 -10.16 12.29 -2.44
CA LYS A 6 -11.14 12.33 -1.35
C LYS A 6 -12.38 11.48 -1.65
N ASN A 7 -12.93 11.56 -2.86
CA ASN A 7 -14.10 10.75 -3.23
C ASN A 7 -13.73 9.26 -3.31
N GLN A 8 -12.54 8.91 -3.79
CA GLN A 8 -12.07 7.52 -3.79
C GLN A 8 -11.91 6.96 -2.36
N LEU A 9 -11.41 7.77 -1.42
CA LEU A 9 -11.33 7.38 0.00
C LEU A 9 -12.72 7.19 0.61
N LEU A 10 -13.64 8.14 0.38
CA LEU A 10 -15.02 8.05 0.87
C LEU A 10 -15.75 6.81 0.35
N GLU A 11 -15.55 6.46 -0.92
CA GLU A 11 -16.11 5.23 -1.51
C GLU A 11 -15.57 3.96 -0.86
N LYS A 12 -14.25 3.90 -0.61
CA LYS A 12 -13.64 2.76 0.10
C LYS A 12 -14.12 2.65 1.55
N ILE A 13 -14.24 3.78 2.25
CA ILE A 13 -14.78 3.85 3.61
C ILE A 13 -16.23 3.35 3.63
N ALA A 14 -17.05 3.78 2.66
CA ALA A 14 -18.42 3.32 2.54
C ALA A 14 -18.51 1.81 2.28
N ASP A 15 -17.67 1.28 1.40
CA ASP A 15 -17.58 -0.14 1.09
C ASP A 15 -17.20 -0.98 2.33
N TYR A 16 -16.17 -0.56 3.09
CA TYR A 16 -15.78 -1.27 4.32
C TYR A 16 -16.88 -1.23 5.39
N ARG A 17 -17.58 -0.10 5.54
CA ARG A 17 -18.74 0.00 6.44
C ARG A 17 -19.86 -0.96 6.01
N ASP A 18 -20.09 -1.13 4.71
CA ASP A 18 -21.07 -2.09 4.19
C ASP A 18 -20.65 -3.55 4.43
N GLN A 19 -19.37 -3.88 4.22
CA GLN A 19 -18.82 -5.20 4.53
C GLN A 19 -18.98 -5.54 6.03
N ILE A 20 -18.69 -4.59 6.92
CA ILE A 20 -18.90 -4.77 8.36
C ILE A 20 -20.36 -5.06 8.68
N LYS A 21 -21.31 -4.31 8.09
CA LYS A 21 -22.75 -4.55 8.28
C LYS A 21 -23.17 -5.94 7.80
N LYS A 22 -22.67 -6.39 6.65
CA LYS A 22 -22.93 -7.73 6.13
C LYS A 22 -22.45 -8.82 7.08
N ILE A 23 -21.23 -8.67 7.63
CA ILE A 23 -20.69 -9.59 8.64
C ILE A 23 -21.58 -9.60 9.89
N ASP A 24 -22.04 -8.44 10.37
CA ASP A 24 -22.92 -8.37 11.54
C ASP A 24 -24.27 -9.06 11.32
N ILE A 25 -24.85 -8.94 10.13
CA ILE A 25 -26.07 -9.65 9.72
C ILE A 25 -25.81 -11.17 9.71
N GLU A 26 -24.70 -11.61 9.14
CA GLU A 26 -24.33 -13.03 9.04
C GLU A 26 -24.12 -13.65 10.43
N ILE A 27 -23.35 -13.00 11.31
CA ILE A 27 -23.19 -13.43 12.71
C ILE A 27 -24.53 -13.52 13.43
N SER A 28 -25.44 -12.55 13.19
CA SER A 28 -26.77 -12.54 13.81
C SER A 28 -27.63 -13.71 13.32
N SER A 29 -27.56 -14.04 12.03
CA SER A 29 -28.24 -15.19 11.44
C SER A 29 -27.76 -16.51 12.07
N LEU A 30 -26.45 -16.73 12.14
CA LEU A 30 -25.83 -17.93 12.75
C LEU A 30 -26.14 -18.07 14.25
N LYS A 31 -26.35 -16.95 14.96
CA LYS A 31 -26.80 -16.97 16.36
C LYS A 31 -28.29 -17.28 16.51
N ASN A 32 -29.11 -16.91 15.52
CA ASN A 32 -30.55 -17.13 15.54
C ASN A 32 -30.94 -18.55 15.10
N THR A 33 -30.16 -19.21 14.24
CA THR A 33 -30.32 -20.66 13.96
C THR A 33 -30.13 -21.52 15.22
N LYS A 34 -29.33 -21.05 16.20
CA LYS A 34 -29.26 -21.65 17.55
C LYS A 34 -30.56 -21.55 18.36
N LYS A 35 -31.47 -20.60 18.07
CA LYS A 35 -32.69 -20.31 18.86
C LYS A 35 -33.98 -20.91 18.31
N SER A 36 -34.07 -21.34 17.05
CA SER A 36 -35.32 -21.87 16.46
C SER A 36 -35.66 -23.33 16.86
N GLY A 37 -35.05 -23.83 17.94
CA GLY A 37 -35.15 -25.21 18.41
C GLY A 37 -36.40 -25.55 19.23
N PHE A 38 -37.59 -25.04 18.86
CA PHE A 38 -38.84 -25.64 19.38
C PHE A 38 -39.17 -26.97 18.65
N PHE A 39 -38.49 -27.29 17.53
CA PHE A 39 -38.63 -28.54 16.78
C PHE A 39 -37.41 -29.49 16.84
N ASN A 40 -36.33 -29.14 17.55
CA ASN A 40 -35.07 -29.93 17.56
C ASN A 40 -35.06 -31.11 18.55
N ASN A 41 -36.19 -31.44 19.16
CA ASN A 41 -36.27 -32.50 20.18
C ASN A 41 -36.43 -33.93 19.62
N ILE A 42 -36.36 -34.14 18.30
CA ILE A 42 -36.63 -35.47 17.72
C ILE A 42 -35.48 -36.04 16.88
N PHE A 43 -34.61 -35.23 16.24
CA PHE A 43 -33.40 -35.76 15.57
C PHE A 43 -32.23 -34.77 15.70
N GLY A 44 -31.07 -35.29 16.11
CA GLY A 44 -30.01 -34.53 16.76
C GLY A 44 -29.04 -33.74 15.87
N LYS A 45 -28.13 -33.09 16.61
CA LYS A 45 -27.03 -32.16 16.27
C LYS A 45 -27.47 -30.70 16.10
N GLN A 46 -27.34 -29.96 17.21
CA GLN A 46 -27.24 -28.50 17.21
C GLN A 46 -25.95 -28.15 16.45
N GLU A 47 -26.04 -27.47 15.30
CA GLU A 47 -24.87 -27.01 14.57
C GLU A 47 -24.11 -25.98 15.40
N ASP A 48 -22.85 -26.29 15.74
CA ASP A 48 -21.99 -25.35 16.47
C ASP A 48 -21.25 -24.44 15.50
N HIS A 49 -21.85 -23.28 15.20
CA HIS A 49 -21.24 -22.23 14.38
C HIS A 49 -20.18 -21.40 15.13
N SER A 50 -19.65 -21.87 16.26
CA SER A 50 -18.67 -21.12 17.07
C SER A 50 -17.42 -20.74 16.27
N PHE A 51 -16.88 -21.69 15.50
CA PHE A 51 -15.73 -21.48 14.63
C PHE A 51 -16.01 -20.46 13.52
N GLU A 52 -17.15 -20.59 12.83
CA GLU A 52 -17.56 -19.67 11.75
C GLU A 52 -17.73 -18.25 12.27
N ILE A 53 -18.40 -18.09 13.42
CA ILE A 53 -18.55 -16.80 14.10
C ILE A 53 -17.19 -16.21 14.44
N GLN A 54 -16.23 -17.02 14.93
CA GLN A 54 -14.89 -16.52 15.25
C GLN A 54 -14.13 -16.05 14.00
N VAL A 55 -14.22 -16.77 12.89
CA VAL A 55 -13.62 -16.37 11.61
C VAL A 55 -14.20 -15.03 11.14
N LEU A 56 -15.53 -14.87 11.22
CA LEU A 56 -16.21 -13.62 10.86
C LEU A 56 -15.81 -12.46 11.78
N LEU A 57 -15.66 -12.70 13.09
CA LEU A 57 -15.20 -11.68 14.04
C LEU A 57 -13.76 -11.25 13.76
N ASN A 58 -12.86 -12.18 13.44
CA ASN A 58 -11.48 -11.87 13.06
C ASN A 58 -11.45 -11.02 11.79
N LYS A 59 -12.20 -11.42 10.75
CA LYS A 59 -12.34 -10.65 9.51
C LYS A 59 -12.90 -9.25 9.76
N LYS A 60 -13.93 -9.13 10.62
CA LYS A 60 -14.49 -7.83 11.02
C LYS A 60 -13.43 -6.95 11.67
N SER A 61 -12.63 -7.50 12.59
CA SER A 61 -11.57 -6.78 13.28
C SER A 61 -10.51 -6.25 12.31
N GLU A 62 -10.08 -7.06 11.34
CA GLU A 62 -9.15 -6.63 10.28
C GLU A 62 -9.73 -5.48 9.46
N ILE A 63 -10.99 -5.61 9.00
CA ILE A 63 -11.66 -4.55 8.24
C ILE A 63 -11.78 -3.26 9.06
N GLN A 64 -12.07 -3.36 10.37
CA GLN A 64 -12.14 -2.20 11.26
C GLN A 64 -10.79 -1.50 11.41
N GLN A 65 -9.69 -2.24 11.50
CA GLN A 65 -8.35 -1.65 11.53
C GLN A 65 -8.04 -0.91 10.23
N TRP A 66 -8.39 -1.50 9.08
CA TRP A 66 -8.22 -0.84 7.78
C TRP A 66 -9.12 0.39 7.62
N LEU A 67 -10.36 0.32 8.11
CA LEU A 67 -11.30 1.44 8.13
C LEU A 67 -10.73 2.62 8.93
N GLY A 68 -10.21 2.38 10.14
CA GLY A 68 -9.59 3.43 10.96
C GLY A 68 -8.43 4.13 10.23
N LYS A 69 -7.56 3.37 9.56
CA LYS A 69 -6.47 3.96 8.74
C LYS A 69 -6.99 4.84 7.61
N LEU A 70 -8.08 4.45 6.95
CA LEU A 70 -8.68 5.25 5.87
C LEU A 70 -9.35 6.52 6.41
N GLU A 71 -9.99 6.45 7.58
CA GLU A 71 -10.59 7.60 8.24
C GLU A 71 -9.52 8.61 8.68
N GLU A 72 -8.42 8.16 9.29
CA GLU A 72 -7.25 9.01 9.59
C GLU A 72 -6.65 9.63 8.32
N GLU A 73 -6.61 8.89 7.22
CA GLU A 73 -6.11 9.38 5.93
C GLU A 73 -7.04 10.44 5.32
N LEU A 74 -8.35 10.29 5.51
CA LEU A 74 -9.36 11.28 5.10
C LEU A 74 -9.21 12.59 5.88
N GLU A 75 -8.90 12.52 7.18
CA GLU A 75 -8.66 13.69 8.03
C GLU A 75 -7.42 14.50 7.61
N LYS A 76 -6.43 13.85 7.00
CA LYS A 76 -5.22 14.51 6.49
C LYS A 76 -5.48 15.37 5.24
N ASP A 77 -6.70 15.32 4.68
CA ASP A 77 -7.19 16.09 3.53
C ASP A 77 -6.22 16.08 2.35
N TYR A 78 -5.67 14.90 2.06
CA TYR A 78 -4.82 14.71 0.90
C TYR A 78 -5.60 14.99 -0.39
N VAL A 79 -4.97 15.73 -1.31
CA VAL A 79 -5.50 16.01 -2.65
C VAL A 79 -5.06 14.96 -3.68
N TYR A 80 -4.05 14.17 -3.33
CA TYR A 80 -3.51 13.09 -4.15
C TYR A 80 -2.93 11.99 -3.26
N GLY A 81 -3.18 10.74 -3.62
CA GLY A 81 -2.50 9.59 -3.04
C GLY A 81 -2.41 8.43 -4.01
N ARG A 82 -1.23 7.83 -4.14
CA ARG A 82 -0.98 6.70 -5.04
C ARG A 82 0.28 5.94 -4.67
N ARG A 83 0.25 4.61 -4.81
CA ARG A 83 1.45 3.77 -4.89
C ARG A 83 1.89 3.65 -6.35
N ILE A 84 3.16 3.89 -6.61
CA ILE A 84 3.75 3.90 -7.95
C ILE A 84 4.99 3.01 -7.95
N PHE A 85 5.05 2.09 -8.90
CA PHE A 85 6.26 1.31 -9.13
C PHE A 85 7.31 2.16 -9.85
N VAL A 86 8.52 2.24 -9.29
CA VAL A 86 9.63 2.99 -9.86
C VAL A 86 10.19 2.24 -11.06
N LYS A 87 10.34 2.93 -12.19
CA LYS A 87 10.80 2.36 -13.46
C LYS A 87 12.29 2.59 -13.67
N GLY A 88 12.93 1.63 -14.33
CA GLY A 88 14.33 1.73 -14.72
C GLY A 88 15.32 1.50 -13.58
N THR A 89 14.88 0.90 -12.46
CA THR A 89 15.72 0.57 -11.30
C THR A 89 16.92 -0.29 -11.69
N LYS A 90 16.67 -1.35 -12.46
CA LYS A 90 17.70 -2.27 -12.97
C LYS A 90 18.77 -1.65 -13.90
N TYR A 91 18.56 -0.40 -14.33
CA TYR A 91 19.51 0.32 -15.19
C TYR A 91 20.34 1.35 -14.42
N GLN A 92 20.12 1.49 -13.11
CA GLN A 92 20.86 2.41 -12.27
C GLN A 92 21.95 1.64 -11.54
N GLU A 93 23.21 1.90 -11.87
CA GLU A 93 24.38 1.26 -11.25
C GLU A 93 24.36 1.42 -9.73
N GLU A 94 24.06 2.62 -9.24
CA GLU A 94 23.97 2.93 -7.81
C GLU A 94 22.56 2.70 -7.22
N GLY A 95 21.60 2.22 -8.01
CA GLY A 95 20.20 2.12 -7.59
C GLY A 95 19.94 1.10 -6.48
N GLU A 96 20.85 0.15 -6.29
CA GLU A 96 20.75 -0.89 -5.25
C GLU A 96 21.34 -0.45 -3.89
N ILE A 97 22.24 0.54 -3.90
CA ILE A 97 22.94 1.03 -2.70
C ILE A 97 21.99 1.37 -1.55
N PRO A 98 20.90 2.16 -1.76
CA PRO A 98 20.04 2.52 -0.64
C PRO A 98 19.28 1.30 -0.07
N PHE A 99 18.91 0.33 -0.90
CA PHE A 99 18.30 -0.92 -0.43
C PHE A 99 19.28 -1.70 0.45
N ARG A 100 20.51 -1.94 -0.02
CA ARG A 100 21.52 -2.72 0.71
C ARG A 100 21.84 -2.10 2.07
N LYS A 101 22.00 -0.76 2.11
CA LYS A 101 22.20 -0.01 3.36
C LYS A 101 21.05 -0.18 4.34
N LEU A 102 19.80 -0.08 3.86
CA LEU A 102 18.61 -0.24 4.71
C LEU A 102 18.41 -1.69 5.17
N ALA A 103 18.87 -2.67 4.38
CA ALA A 103 18.84 -4.08 4.71
C ALA A 103 19.99 -4.52 5.63
N GLY A 104 20.98 -3.64 5.89
CA GLY A 104 22.16 -3.98 6.68
C GLY A 104 23.13 -4.91 5.94
N VAL A 105 23.15 -4.89 4.61
CA VAL A 105 24.09 -5.65 3.78
C VAL A 105 25.32 -4.77 3.52
N GLU A 106 26.47 -5.14 4.08
CA GLU A 106 27.70 -4.34 4.05
C GLU A 106 28.61 -4.66 2.85
N ASP A 107 28.55 -5.88 2.30
CA ASP A 107 29.40 -6.33 1.19
C ASP A 107 28.64 -6.46 -0.15
N GLU A 108 29.28 -6.03 -1.25
CA GLU A 108 28.70 -6.09 -2.61
C GLU A 108 28.55 -7.55 -3.12
N ASP A 109 29.43 -8.44 -2.65
CA ASP A 109 29.50 -9.86 -3.06
C ASP A 109 28.50 -10.77 -2.33
N ASP A 110 27.78 -10.25 -1.34
CA ASP A 110 26.93 -11.08 -0.50
C ASP A 110 25.57 -11.40 -1.14
N TYR A 111 25.34 -12.70 -1.26
CA TYR A 111 24.04 -13.29 -1.47
C TYR A 111 23.17 -12.99 -0.24
N PHE A 112 22.11 -12.18 -0.39
CA PHE A 112 21.24 -11.82 0.73
C PHE A 112 19.85 -12.45 0.60
N TRP A 113 19.24 -12.78 1.74
CA TRP A 113 17.88 -13.30 1.82
C TRP A 113 16.87 -12.27 1.31
N TYR A 114 15.69 -12.73 0.91
CA TYR A 114 14.64 -11.82 0.47
C TYR A 114 14.27 -10.85 1.59
N GLU A 115 14.45 -9.56 1.32
CA GLU A 115 14.24 -8.50 2.30
C GLU A 115 13.26 -7.46 1.79
N ILE A 116 12.53 -6.87 2.74
CA ILE A 116 11.63 -5.75 2.51
C ILE A 116 12.08 -4.59 3.39
N VAL A 117 12.60 -3.54 2.76
CA VAL A 117 13.06 -2.34 3.44
C VAL A 117 12.11 -1.19 3.22
N LYS A 118 12.07 -0.26 4.18
CA LYS A 118 11.21 0.92 4.13
C LYS A 118 11.96 2.18 4.54
N THR A 119 11.73 3.27 3.82
CA THR A 119 12.25 4.58 4.22
C THR A 119 11.29 5.71 3.83
N LYS A 120 11.28 6.77 4.64
CA LYS A 120 10.57 8.02 4.32
C LYS A 120 11.49 9.06 3.66
N LYS A 121 12.79 8.77 3.56
CA LYS A 121 13.78 9.66 2.96
C LYS A 121 13.83 9.43 1.45
N PHE A 122 13.00 10.17 0.74
CA PHE A 122 12.99 10.18 -0.72
C PHE A 122 12.80 11.60 -1.24
N GLU A 123 13.22 11.82 -2.48
CA GLU A 123 12.99 13.07 -3.19
C GLU A 123 12.51 12.78 -4.62
N LEU A 124 11.70 13.70 -5.14
CA LEU A 124 11.22 13.66 -6.51
C LEU A 124 11.80 14.86 -7.26
N ILE A 125 12.65 14.61 -8.26
CA ILE A 125 13.37 15.66 -8.97
C ILE A 125 12.90 15.70 -10.43
N PRO A 126 12.20 16.75 -10.88
CA PRO A 126 11.82 16.90 -12.29
C PRO A 126 13.06 17.03 -13.17
N GLU A 127 13.06 16.35 -14.32
CA GLU A 127 14.16 16.39 -15.28
C GLU A 127 13.67 16.91 -16.64
N PRO A 128 13.50 18.24 -16.80
CA PRO A 128 12.92 18.82 -18.00
C PRO A 128 13.80 18.66 -19.25
N THR A 129 15.09 18.41 -19.07
CA THR A 129 16.08 18.18 -20.14
C THR A 129 16.18 16.71 -20.56
N ASN A 130 15.37 15.82 -19.97
CA ASN A 130 15.37 14.40 -20.33
C ASN A 130 14.99 14.22 -21.81
N GLN A 131 15.82 13.49 -22.54
CA GLN A 131 15.72 13.35 -24.00
C GLN A 131 14.49 12.54 -24.46
N VAL A 132 13.91 11.72 -23.58
CA VAL A 132 12.79 10.81 -23.90
C VAL A 132 11.44 11.39 -23.44
N ASP A 133 11.39 11.98 -22.25
CA ASP A 133 10.19 12.63 -21.72
C ASP A 133 10.57 13.88 -20.91
N PRO A 134 10.23 15.11 -21.37
CA PRO A 134 10.50 16.35 -20.63
C PRO A 134 9.67 16.49 -19.33
N ASN A 135 8.82 15.50 -19.03
CA ASN A 135 8.11 15.40 -17.76
C ASN A 135 8.69 14.31 -16.85
N ALA A 136 9.81 13.69 -17.20
CA ALA A 136 10.48 12.70 -16.36
C ALA A 136 10.70 13.26 -14.95
N ILE A 137 10.49 12.40 -13.96
CA ILE A 137 10.71 12.70 -12.55
C ILE A 137 11.62 11.60 -12.01
N LYS A 138 12.83 11.98 -11.61
CA LYS A 138 13.77 11.12 -10.90
C LYS A 138 13.24 10.85 -9.50
N VAL A 139 13.45 9.62 -9.05
CA VAL A 139 13.21 9.19 -7.68
C VAL A 139 14.58 9.03 -7.02
N MET A 140 14.82 9.83 -6.00
CA MET A 140 15.98 9.70 -5.12
C MET A 140 15.55 8.99 -3.85
N VAL A 141 16.34 8.03 -3.35
CA VAL A 141 16.09 7.29 -2.11
C VAL A 141 17.38 7.27 -1.31
N GLU A 142 17.33 7.75 -0.06
CA GLU A 142 18.54 7.94 0.77
C GLU A 142 19.67 8.70 0.04
N GLY A 143 19.31 9.63 -0.86
CA GLY A 143 20.26 10.41 -1.66
C GLY A 143 20.72 9.76 -2.97
N TYR A 144 20.34 8.52 -3.26
CA TYR A 144 20.74 7.79 -4.47
C TYR A 144 19.64 7.81 -5.53
N PHE A 145 20.04 7.93 -6.79
CA PHE A 145 19.11 7.88 -7.91
C PHE A 145 18.73 6.42 -8.21
N VAL A 146 17.47 6.06 -7.91
CA VAL A 146 17.01 4.67 -8.06
C VAL A 146 16.16 4.43 -9.31
N GLY A 147 15.78 5.48 -10.04
CA GLY A 147 14.97 5.37 -11.25
C GLY A 147 13.91 6.44 -11.37
N TYR A 148 12.93 6.24 -12.25
CA TYR A 148 11.93 7.26 -12.60
C TYR A 148 10.52 6.89 -12.16
N ILE A 149 9.70 7.91 -11.92
CA ILE A 149 8.25 7.73 -11.87
C ILE A 149 7.75 7.23 -13.23
N ASP A 150 6.78 6.31 -13.20
CA ASP A 150 6.12 5.83 -14.43
C ASP A 150 5.49 7.01 -15.21
N ARG A 151 5.82 7.07 -16.52
CA ARG A 151 5.42 8.15 -17.44
C ARG A 151 3.95 8.54 -17.37
N ARG A 152 3.06 7.59 -17.06
CA ARG A 152 1.62 7.82 -16.93
C ARG A 152 1.26 8.81 -15.82
N TYR A 153 2.12 8.96 -14.82
CA TYR A 153 1.88 9.83 -13.66
C TYR A 153 2.66 11.15 -13.70
N ASN A 154 3.72 11.22 -14.50
CA ASN A 154 4.63 12.36 -14.62
C ASN A 154 3.92 13.72 -14.72
N ARG A 155 3.09 13.89 -15.75
CA ARG A 155 2.36 15.16 -15.97
C ARG A 155 1.45 15.53 -14.80
N GLY A 156 0.80 14.54 -14.19
CA GLY A 156 -0.10 14.73 -13.06
C GLY A 156 0.62 15.08 -11.76
N LEU A 157 1.85 14.58 -11.57
CA LEU A 157 2.66 14.85 -10.37
C LEU A 157 3.47 16.15 -10.47
N LYS A 158 3.92 16.51 -11.68
CA LYS A 158 4.78 17.68 -11.93
C LYS A 158 4.19 18.99 -11.42
N LYS A 159 2.86 19.14 -11.43
CA LYS A 159 2.15 20.33 -10.88
C LYS A 159 2.31 20.50 -9.36
N TYR A 160 2.75 19.46 -8.65
CA TYR A 160 2.97 19.49 -7.20
C TYR A 160 4.46 19.62 -6.84
N ILE A 161 5.35 19.01 -7.62
CA ILE A 161 6.75 18.76 -7.21
C ILE A 161 7.63 20.02 -7.09
N ASN A 162 7.24 21.14 -7.70
CA ASN A 162 7.91 22.43 -7.52
C ASN A 162 6.96 23.53 -7.03
N ASN A 163 5.85 23.14 -6.41
CA ASN A 163 4.85 24.08 -5.93
C ASN A 163 4.87 24.12 -4.40
N SER A 164 5.30 25.26 -3.86
CA SER A 164 5.43 25.49 -2.42
C SER A 164 4.10 25.43 -1.67
N ASP A 165 2.96 25.51 -2.36
CA ASP A 165 1.63 25.40 -1.76
C ASP A 165 1.26 23.96 -1.39
N TYR A 166 2.06 22.98 -1.79
CA TYR A 166 1.82 21.57 -1.52
C TYR A 166 2.94 20.97 -0.66
N ILE A 167 2.55 19.99 0.16
CA ILE A 167 3.47 19.14 0.91
C ILE A 167 3.36 17.74 0.32
N ILE A 168 4.50 17.20 -0.11
CA ILE A 168 4.62 15.81 -0.55
C ILE A 168 5.21 15.00 0.60
N THR A 169 4.51 13.93 0.97
CA THR A 169 4.94 12.96 1.98
C THR A 169 4.79 11.56 1.40
N GLY A 170 5.41 10.57 2.04
CA GLY A 170 5.32 9.21 1.56
C GLY A 170 6.24 8.24 2.27
N GLU A 171 6.28 7.04 1.71
CA GLU A 171 7.21 5.98 2.07
C GLU A 171 7.64 5.27 0.79
N VAL A 172 8.91 4.90 0.72
CA VAL A 172 9.46 4.02 -0.30
C VAL A 172 9.60 2.63 0.30
N VAL A 173 9.15 1.63 -0.45
CA VAL A 173 9.31 0.21 -0.13
C VAL A 173 10.25 -0.40 -1.16
N GLY A 174 11.41 -0.85 -0.69
CA GLY A 174 12.37 -1.61 -1.49
C GLY A 174 12.17 -3.11 -1.26
N THR A 175 12.27 -3.91 -2.32
CA THR A 175 12.20 -5.38 -2.25
C THR A 175 13.26 -6.01 -3.14
N GLY A 176 13.90 -7.09 -2.69
CA GLY A 176 14.93 -7.79 -3.45
C GLY A 176 15.56 -8.93 -2.63
N GLY A 177 16.46 -9.69 -3.25
CA GLY A 177 17.18 -10.78 -2.58
C GLY A 177 16.64 -12.16 -2.99
N SER A 178 16.96 -13.19 -2.21
CA SER A 178 16.65 -14.57 -2.57
C SER A 178 15.84 -15.31 -1.52
N PHE A 179 14.90 -16.14 -1.94
CA PHE A 179 14.12 -16.98 -1.02
C PHE A 179 14.76 -18.33 -0.75
N ASP A 180 15.69 -18.79 -1.59
CA ASP A 180 16.14 -20.19 -1.63
C ASP A 180 17.67 -20.36 -1.79
N GLY A 181 18.45 -19.27 -1.78
CA GLY A 181 19.89 -19.37 -2.01
C GLY A 181 20.27 -19.49 -3.50
N ARG A 182 19.30 -19.58 -4.42
CA ARG A 182 19.53 -19.87 -5.85
C ARG A 182 18.89 -18.87 -6.79
N THR A 183 17.69 -18.39 -6.46
CA THR A 183 16.86 -17.52 -7.28
C THR A 183 16.89 -16.10 -6.72
N THR A 184 17.70 -15.23 -7.33
CA THR A 184 17.78 -13.83 -6.94
C THR A 184 16.66 -13.02 -7.58
N HIS A 185 15.89 -12.32 -6.75
CA HIS A 185 14.92 -11.34 -7.17
C HIS A 185 15.62 -9.97 -7.28
N PRO A 186 15.52 -9.30 -8.43
CA PRO A 186 16.17 -8.01 -8.63
C PRO A 186 15.57 -6.98 -7.69
N ILE A 187 16.40 -6.04 -7.25
CA ILE A 187 15.95 -4.96 -6.39
C ILE A 187 14.96 -4.06 -7.16
N SER A 188 13.84 -3.79 -6.51
CA SER A 188 12.78 -2.95 -7.04
C SER A 188 12.21 -2.05 -5.95
N TYR A 189 11.67 -0.90 -6.38
CA TYR A 189 11.11 0.09 -5.48
C TYR A 189 9.68 0.42 -5.87
N ASP A 190 8.84 0.51 -4.85
CA ASP A 190 7.56 1.20 -4.91
C ASP A 190 7.63 2.47 -4.07
N ILE A 191 6.99 3.53 -4.54
CA ILE A 191 6.81 4.76 -3.77
C ILE A 191 5.33 5.00 -3.51
N GLU A 192 4.98 5.15 -2.24
CA GLU A 192 3.68 5.60 -1.79
C GLU A 192 3.71 7.11 -1.60
N ILE A 193 3.10 7.85 -2.53
CA ILE A 193 3.06 9.31 -2.50
C ILE A 193 1.72 9.75 -1.89
N ARG A 194 1.77 10.76 -1.03
CA ARG A 194 0.64 11.51 -0.49
C ARG A 194 0.91 13.00 -0.56
N ILE A 195 -0.04 13.76 -1.10
CA ILE A 195 0.09 15.21 -1.31
C ILE A 195 -1.10 15.90 -0.67
N LYS A 196 -0.84 16.90 0.17
CA LYS A 196 -1.85 17.82 0.69
C LYS A 196 -1.47 19.26 0.39
N LYS A 197 -2.46 20.15 0.37
CA LYS A 197 -2.22 21.59 0.33
C LYS A 197 -1.74 22.07 1.71
N LYS A 198 -0.84 23.05 1.74
CA LYS A 198 -0.45 23.75 2.97
C LYS A 198 -1.62 24.53 3.56
#